data_AF-S1NX18-F1
#
_entry.id   AF-S1NX18-F1
#
_cell.length_a   1.000
_cell.length_b   1.000
_cell.length_c   1.000
_cell.angle_alpha   90.00
_cell.angle_beta   90.00
_cell.angle_gamma   90.00
#
_symmetry.space_group_name_H-M   'P 1'
#
loop_
_entity.id
_entity.type
_entity.pdbx_description
1 polymer ?
#
loop_
_entity_poly.entity_id
_entity_poly.type
_entity_poly.pdbx_seq_one_letter_code
_entity_poly.pdbx_strand_id
1 'polypeptide(L)'
;MEKIKKEYVKSKAATNGEMVQFISMAEIEAARAELKANQIDESHFSDGEIILAIQQKQDIGAQTIIPIVVDWLIENNFIVTGAQAIKYLLENAKYDQQPRLYKVVGDLDFDTNGKFYLIVATSPKRKVESLFKVYTNGVIKELWVEK
;
A
#
# COMPACT_ATOMS: atom_id res chain seq x y z
N MET A 1 40.34 -40.52 32.76
CA MET A 1 40.57 -39.24 32.07
C MET A 1 39.49 -39.08 31.00
N GLU A 2 38.47 -38.27 31.27
CA GLU A 2 37.51 -37.85 30.24
C GLU A 2 37.40 -36.33 30.31
N LYS A 3 37.73 -35.67 29.19
CA LYS A 3 37.75 -34.21 29.07
C LYS A 3 36.36 -33.75 28.66
N ILE A 4 35.63 -33.14 29.57
CA ILE A 4 34.36 -32.46 29.26
C ILE A 4 34.70 -31.19 28.47
N LYS A 5 34.31 -31.15 27.21
CA LYS A 5 34.39 -29.95 26.36
C LYS A 5 33.43 -28.90 26.93
N LYS A 6 33.96 -27.74 27.30
CA LYS A 6 33.16 -26.54 27.56
C LYS A 6 32.56 -26.08 26.22
N GLU A 7 31.28 -26.35 25.99
CA GLU A 7 30.51 -25.65 24.98
C GLU A 7 30.34 -24.20 25.44
N TYR A 8 31.02 -23.29 24.75
CA TYR A 8 30.70 -21.87 24.81
C TYR A 8 29.34 -21.69 24.14
N VAL A 9 28.28 -21.62 24.94
CA VAL A 9 26.99 -21.09 24.50
C VAL A 9 27.26 -19.66 24.06
N LYS A 10 27.39 -19.44 22.74
CA LYS A 10 27.34 -18.10 22.16
C LYS A 10 26.07 -17.45 22.67
N SER A 11 26.20 -16.48 23.56
CA SER A 11 25.11 -15.60 23.93
C SER A 11 24.53 -15.04 22.64
N LYS A 12 23.34 -15.46 22.26
CA LYS A 12 22.56 -14.75 21.24
C LYS A 12 22.51 -13.30 21.71
N ALA A 13 22.95 -12.38 20.85
CA ALA A 13 22.80 -10.96 21.10
C ALA A 13 21.36 -10.71 21.55
N ALA A 14 21.19 -10.04 22.69
CA ALA A 14 19.89 -9.56 23.09
C ALA A 14 19.37 -8.69 21.94
N THR A 15 18.31 -9.15 21.28
CA THR A 15 17.49 -8.27 20.47
C THR A 15 16.98 -7.21 21.43
N ASN A 16 17.55 -6.01 21.34
CA ASN A 16 17.04 -4.84 22.04
C ASN A 16 15.54 -4.78 21.69
N GLY A 17 14.68 -5.02 22.69
CA GLY A 17 13.25 -4.87 22.49
C GLY A 17 13.01 -3.43 22.07
N GLU A 18 12.46 -3.22 20.87
CA GLU A 18 12.00 -1.91 20.46
C GLU A 18 11.02 -1.41 21.52
N MET A 19 11.33 -0.24 22.08
CA MET A 19 10.49 0.39 23.08
C MET A 19 9.21 0.81 22.36
N VAL A 20 8.09 0.15 22.64
CA VAL A 20 6.79 0.54 22.07
C VAL A 20 6.46 1.93 22.61
N GLN A 21 6.54 2.93 21.74
CA GLN A 21 6.24 4.31 22.10
C GLN A 21 4.74 4.41 22.37
N PHE A 22 4.37 4.59 23.64
CA PHE A 22 2.97 4.70 24.05
C PHE A 22 2.42 6.04 23.59
N ILE A 23 1.46 6.01 22.67
CA ILE A 23 0.72 7.19 22.24
C ILE A 23 -0.55 7.29 23.10
N SER A 24 -0.70 8.42 23.78
CA SER A 24 -1.87 8.66 24.62
C SER A 24 -3.12 8.97 23.80
N MET A 25 -4.31 8.69 24.35
CA MET A 25 -5.57 9.08 23.68
C MET A 25 -5.68 10.59 23.45
N ALA A 26 -5.08 11.41 24.32
CA ALA A 26 -5.04 12.85 24.13
C ALA A 26 -4.26 13.26 22.87
N GLU A 27 -3.17 12.54 22.55
CA GLU A 27 -2.40 12.76 21.32
C GLU A 27 -3.18 12.31 20.08
N ILE A 28 -3.94 11.21 20.19
CA ILE A 28 -4.81 10.74 19.10
C ILE A 28 -5.91 11.77 18.82
N GLU A 29 -6.59 12.27 19.85
CA GLU A 29 -7.62 13.30 19.71
C GLU A 29 -7.06 14.61 19.15
N ALA A 30 -5.85 15.01 19.58
CA ALA A 30 -5.17 16.17 19.03
C ALA A 30 -4.85 15.99 17.53
N ALA A 31 -4.34 14.82 17.15
CA ALA A 31 -4.06 14.48 15.75
C ALA A 31 -5.36 14.45 14.90
N ARG A 32 -6.45 13.92 15.43
CA ARG A 32 -7.77 13.96 14.77
C ARG A 32 -8.26 15.40 14.59
N ALA A 33 -8.06 16.26 15.60
CA ALA A 33 -8.38 17.68 15.49
C ALA A 33 -7.53 18.40 14.43
N GLU A 34 -6.24 18.06 14.31
CA GLU A 34 -5.37 18.57 13.23
C GLU A 34 -5.93 18.21 11.85
N LEU A 35 -6.32 16.95 11.62
CA LEU A 35 -6.90 16.51 10.35
C LEU A 35 -8.17 17.29 10.00
N LYS A 36 -9.08 17.39 10.97
CA LYS A 36 -10.35 18.12 10.82
C LYS A 36 -10.13 19.60 10.50
N ALA A 37 -9.16 20.24 11.16
CA ALA A 37 -8.81 21.64 10.90
C ALA A 37 -8.28 21.86 9.47
N ASN A 38 -7.71 20.82 8.84
CA ASN A 38 -7.22 20.82 7.47
C ASN A 38 -8.22 20.27 6.45
N GLN A 39 -9.50 20.14 6.83
CA GLN A 39 -10.58 19.61 5.98
C GLN A 39 -10.34 18.17 5.50
N ILE A 40 -9.52 17.40 6.24
CA ILE A 40 -9.37 15.97 6.04
C ILE A 40 -10.36 15.28 6.99
N ASP A 41 -11.24 14.44 6.42
CA ASP A 41 -12.20 13.68 7.22
C ASP A 41 -11.47 12.62 8.05
N GLU A 42 -11.39 12.90 9.34
CA GLU A 42 -10.75 12.13 10.38
C GLU A 42 -11.40 10.76 10.58
N SER A 43 -12.67 10.61 10.23
CA SER A 43 -13.43 9.37 10.46
C SER A 43 -12.99 8.22 9.54
N HIS A 44 -12.29 8.52 8.46
CA HIS A 44 -11.72 7.52 7.56
C HIS A 44 -10.45 6.85 8.09
N PHE A 45 -9.88 7.35 9.19
CA PHE A 45 -8.65 6.81 9.78
C PHE A 45 -8.97 6.12 11.10
N SER A 46 -8.60 4.85 11.20
CA SER A 46 -8.64 4.08 12.43
C SER A 46 -7.64 4.61 13.46
N ASP A 47 -7.87 4.33 14.75
CA ASP A 47 -6.93 4.73 15.80
C ASP A 47 -5.52 4.16 15.58
N GLY A 48 -5.42 2.96 15.02
CA GLY A 48 -4.14 2.35 14.64
C GLY A 48 -3.40 3.16 13.57
N GLU A 49 -4.09 3.64 12.55
CA GLU A 49 -3.50 4.49 11.51
C GLU A 49 -3.07 5.86 12.06
N ILE A 50 -3.85 6.44 12.97
CA ILE A 50 -3.47 7.69 13.64
C ILE A 50 -2.22 7.48 14.51
N ILE A 51 -2.14 6.38 15.25
CA ILE A 51 -0.94 6.03 16.04
C ILE A 51 0.29 5.90 15.14
N LEU A 52 0.16 5.21 14.01
CA LEU A 52 1.26 5.07 13.03
C LEU A 52 1.69 6.43 12.48
N ALA A 53 0.73 7.32 12.17
CA ALA A 53 1.03 8.66 11.67
C ALA A 53 1.75 9.50 12.74
N ILE A 54 1.37 9.38 14.02
CA ILE A 54 2.03 10.07 15.14
C ILE A 54 3.47 9.54 15.33
N GLN A 55 3.68 8.23 15.24
CA GLN A 55 5.01 7.63 15.33
C GLN A 55 5.91 8.11 14.19
N GLN A 56 5.42 8.07 12.94
CA GLN A 56 6.16 8.59 11.80
C GLN A 56 6.45 10.09 11.93
N LYS A 57 5.51 10.88 12.48
CA LYS A 57 5.73 12.31 12.78
C LYS A 57 6.92 12.49 13.72
N GLN A 58 7.00 11.69 14.76
CA GLN A 58 8.09 11.73 15.74
C GLN A 58 9.42 11.32 15.11
N ASP A 59 9.42 10.27 14.29
CA ASP A 59 10.62 9.76 13.62
C ASP A 59 11.25 10.77 12.65
N ILE A 60 10.41 11.48 11.88
CA ILE A 60 10.89 12.47 10.90
C ILE A 60 11.03 13.89 11.48
N GLY A 61 10.63 14.09 12.75
CA GLY A 61 10.64 15.40 13.40
C GLY A 61 9.64 16.41 12.81
N ALA A 62 8.51 15.94 12.28
CA ALA A 62 7.47 16.81 11.74
C ALA A 62 6.65 17.48 12.85
N GLN A 63 6.11 18.67 12.56
CA GLN A 63 5.29 19.42 13.52
C GLN A 63 3.87 18.85 13.63
N THR A 64 3.31 18.38 12.52
CA THR A 64 1.93 17.88 12.42
C THR A 64 1.89 16.54 11.70
N ILE A 65 0.80 15.79 11.83
CA ILE A 65 0.62 14.52 11.08
C ILE A 65 0.17 14.74 9.63
N ILE A 66 -0.16 15.98 9.25
CA ILE A 66 -0.77 16.31 7.96
C ILE A 66 0.07 15.88 6.76
N PRO A 67 1.39 16.17 6.69
CA PRO A 67 2.19 15.78 5.53
C PRO A 67 2.20 14.26 5.33
N ILE A 68 2.30 13.50 6.41
CA ILE A 68 2.31 12.03 6.39
C ILE A 68 0.98 11.49 5.87
N VAL A 69 -0.14 12.00 6.39
CA VAL A 69 -1.47 11.57 5.94
C VAL A 69 -1.72 11.96 4.49
N VAL A 70 -1.28 13.15 4.06
CA VAL A 70 -1.39 13.57 2.66
C VAL A 70 -0.57 12.68 1.75
N ASP A 71 0.68 12.37 2.11
CA ASP A 71 1.53 11.45 1.37
C ASP A 71 0.87 10.07 1.25
N TRP A 72 0.31 9.53 2.33
CA TRP A 72 -0.44 8.28 2.29
C TRP A 72 -1.66 8.36 1.38
N LEU A 73 -2.41 9.45 1.39
CA LEU A 73 -3.58 9.64 0.52
C LEU A 73 -3.17 9.70 -0.96
N ILE A 74 -2.03 10.32 -1.26
CA ILE A 74 -1.43 10.37 -2.60
C ILE A 74 -0.96 8.98 -3.02
N GLU A 75 -0.19 8.28 -2.17
CA GLU A 75 0.30 6.93 -2.43
C GLU A 75 -0.83 5.93 -2.62
N ASN A 76 -1.95 6.09 -1.91
CA ASN A 76 -3.12 5.22 -2.08
C ASN A 76 -3.97 5.55 -3.33
N ASN A 77 -3.72 6.68 -4.01
CA ASN A 77 -4.55 7.14 -5.13
C ASN A 77 -3.78 7.79 -6.29
N PHE A 78 -2.54 7.39 -6.58
CA PHE A 78 -1.75 8.05 -7.63
C PHE A 78 -2.21 7.71 -9.05
N ILE A 79 -2.97 6.62 -9.26
CA ILE A 79 -3.60 6.30 -10.55
C ILE A 79 -5.01 6.90 -10.56
N VAL A 80 -5.16 8.05 -11.23
CA VAL A 80 -6.40 8.84 -11.25
C VAL A 80 -7.19 8.73 -12.55
N THR A 81 -6.63 8.07 -13.58
CA THR A 81 -7.30 7.85 -14.87
C THR A 81 -7.05 6.44 -15.41
N GLY A 82 -7.97 5.97 -16.24
CA GLY A 82 -7.81 4.71 -16.95
C GLY A 82 -6.58 4.66 -17.87
N ALA A 83 -6.18 5.80 -18.46
CA ALA A 83 -4.97 5.89 -19.28
C ALA A 83 -3.69 5.70 -18.46
N GLN A 84 -3.64 6.30 -17.26
CA GLN A 84 -2.55 6.06 -16.30
C GLN A 84 -2.53 4.61 -15.83
N ALA A 85 -3.70 3.98 -15.62
CA ALA A 85 -3.78 2.59 -15.23
C ALA A 85 -3.19 1.65 -16.30
N ILE A 86 -3.48 1.90 -17.59
CA ILE A 86 -2.86 1.15 -18.70
C ILE A 86 -1.36 1.39 -18.73
N LYS A 87 -0.91 2.65 -18.65
CA LYS A 87 0.52 2.97 -18.66
C LYS A 87 1.26 2.27 -17.51
N TYR A 88 0.70 2.35 -16.31
CA TYR A 88 1.25 1.71 -15.12
C TYR A 88 1.28 0.19 -15.26
N LEU A 89 0.22 -0.41 -15.81
CA LEU A 89 0.20 -1.83 -16.15
C LEU A 89 1.35 -2.16 -17.11
N LEU A 90 1.53 -1.43 -18.20
CA LEU A 90 2.60 -1.70 -19.18
C LEU A 90 4.02 -1.54 -18.59
N GLU A 91 4.21 -0.59 -17.68
CA GLU A 91 5.50 -0.34 -17.03
C GLU A 91 5.86 -1.41 -15.97
N ASN A 92 4.86 -2.02 -15.33
CA ASN A 92 5.06 -2.90 -14.18
C ASN A 92 4.68 -4.37 -14.43
N ALA A 93 3.91 -4.66 -15.48
CA ALA A 93 3.58 -6.01 -15.90
C ALA A 93 4.80 -6.68 -16.53
N LYS A 94 5.38 -7.66 -15.83
CA LYS A 94 6.30 -8.64 -16.43
C LYS A 94 5.55 -9.67 -17.29
N TYR A 95 4.51 -9.27 -17.99
CA TYR A 95 3.60 -10.18 -18.69
C TYR A 95 3.81 -10.09 -20.22
N ASP A 96 4.61 -11.04 -20.69
CA ASP A 96 4.81 -11.50 -22.07
C ASP A 96 5.32 -10.52 -23.14
N GLN A 97 6.31 -10.99 -23.91
CA GLN A 97 6.92 -10.32 -25.07
C GLN A 97 6.00 -10.27 -26.31
N GLN A 98 4.71 -10.57 -26.16
CA GLN A 98 3.76 -10.62 -27.27
C GLN A 98 2.99 -9.29 -27.39
N PRO A 99 2.72 -8.82 -28.61
CA PRO A 99 1.96 -7.58 -28.82
C PRO A 99 0.49 -7.80 -28.40
N ARG A 100 0.18 -7.42 -27.17
CA ARG A 100 -1.19 -7.36 -26.62
C ARG A 100 -1.71 -5.93 -26.71
N LEU A 101 -3.00 -5.79 -27.00
CA LEU A 101 -3.72 -4.53 -26.95
C LEU A 101 -4.50 -4.45 -25.64
N TYR A 102 -4.29 -3.37 -24.88
CA TYR A 102 -4.89 -3.13 -23.57
C TYR A 102 -5.98 -2.07 -23.68
N LYS A 103 -7.13 -2.32 -23.04
CA LYS A 103 -8.25 -1.37 -23.00
C LYS A 103 -8.92 -1.38 -21.64
N VAL A 104 -9.25 -0.20 -21.11
CA VAL A 104 -10.06 -0.07 -19.90
C VAL A 104 -11.50 -0.49 -20.19
N VAL A 105 -12.06 -1.31 -19.31
CA VAL A 105 -13.44 -1.80 -19.37
C VAL A 105 -14.24 -1.08 -18.31
N GLY A 106 -15.11 -0.17 -18.73
CA GLY A 106 -15.92 0.65 -17.82
C GLY A 106 -15.13 1.77 -17.15
N ASP A 107 -15.76 2.34 -16.12
CA ASP A 107 -15.19 3.39 -15.28
C ASP A 107 -14.48 2.80 -14.05
N LEU A 108 -14.07 3.67 -13.13
CA LEU A 108 -13.47 3.27 -11.85
C LEU A 108 -14.46 2.45 -11.02
N ASP A 109 -14.05 1.25 -10.60
CA ASP A 109 -14.84 0.32 -9.80
C ASP A 109 -14.17 0.10 -8.41
N PHE A 110 -14.82 -0.61 -7.50
CA PHE A 110 -14.28 -0.86 -6.15
C PHE A 110 -14.57 -2.28 -5.64
N ASP A 111 -13.61 -2.85 -4.90
CA ASP A 111 -13.80 -4.10 -4.16
C ASP A 111 -13.14 -4.02 -2.77
N THR A 112 -13.06 -5.15 -2.06
CA THR A 112 -12.48 -5.23 -0.71
C THR A 112 -11.01 -4.80 -0.62
N ASN A 113 -10.30 -4.67 -1.75
CA ASN A 113 -8.90 -4.21 -1.80
C ASN A 113 -8.78 -2.75 -2.27
N GLY A 114 -9.90 -2.05 -2.49
CA GLY A 114 -9.92 -0.65 -2.88
C GLY A 114 -10.45 -0.39 -4.29
N LYS A 115 -10.21 0.83 -4.77
CA LYS A 115 -10.65 1.29 -6.09
C LYS A 115 -9.72 0.77 -7.18
N PHE A 116 -10.28 0.35 -8.31
CA PHE A 116 -9.50 -0.19 -9.44
C PHE A 116 -10.09 0.17 -10.80
N TYR A 117 -9.22 0.17 -11.79
CA TYR A 117 -9.60 0.12 -13.20
C TYR A 117 -9.53 -1.32 -13.69
N LEU A 118 -10.60 -1.80 -14.32
CA LEU A 118 -10.60 -3.08 -15.00
C LEU A 118 -10.01 -2.91 -16.40
N ILE A 119 -8.98 -3.68 -16.74
CA ILE A 119 -8.28 -3.59 -18.02
C ILE A 119 -8.30 -4.95 -18.68
N VAL A 120 -8.77 -5.02 -19.92
CA VAL A 120 -8.71 -6.23 -20.72
C VAL A 120 -7.48 -6.21 -21.62
N ALA A 121 -6.74 -7.32 -21.65
CA ALA A 121 -5.73 -7.59 -22.66
C ALA A 121 -6.32 -8.46 -23.76
N THR A 122 -6.12 -8.02 -25.00
CA THR A 122 -6.62 -8.67 -26.20
C THR A 122 -5.47 -8.98 -27.14
N SER A 123 -5.60 -10.05 -27.93
CA SER A 123 -4.63 -10.42 -28.97
C SER A 123 -5.33 -10.62 -30.29
N PRO A 124 -4.61 -10.63 -31.43
CA PRO A 124 -5.21 -10.93 -32.72
C PRO A 124 -5.95 -12.28 -32.77
N LYS A 125 -5.59 -13.22 -31.89
CA LYS A 125 -6.19 -14.57 -31.84
C LYS A 125 -7.36 -14.66 -30.85
N ARG A 126 -7.45 -13.79 -29.84
CA ARG A 126 -8.43 -13.87 -28.76
C ARG A 126 -8.94 -12.49 -28.36
N LYS A 127 -10.27 -12.35 -28.31
CA LYS A 127 -10.96 -11.13 -27.86
C LYS A 127 -10.71 -10.81 -26.39
N VAL A 128 -10.39 -11.80 -25.56
CA VAL A 128 -9.99 -11.65 -24.16
C VAL A 128 -8.90 -12.69 -23.89
N GLU A 129 -7.69 -12.24 -23.61
CA GLU A 129 -6.61 -13.12 -23.13
C GLU A 129 -6.50 -13.10 -21.61
N SER A 130 -6.48 -11.90 -21.03
CA SER A 130 -6.39 -11.68 -19.59
C SER A 130 -7.22 -10.46 -19.21
N LEU A 131 -7.70 -10.44 -17.97
CA LEU A 131 -8.30 -9.27 -17.33
C LEU A 131 -7.41 -8.84 -16.17
N PHE A 132 -7.24 -7.54 -15.97
CA PHE A 132 -6.41 -6.98 -14.92
C PHE A 132 -7.24 -6.02 -14.08
N LYS A 133 -7.17 -6.16 -12.76
CA LYS A 133 -7.54 -5.11 -11.83
C LYS A 133 -6.29 -4.30 -11.51
N VAL A 134 -6.27 -3.05 -11.94
CA VAL A 134 -5.21 -2.10 -11.60
C VAL A 134 -5.74 -1.13 -10.56
N TYR A 135 -5.34 -1.33 -9.32
CA TYR A 135 -5.81 -0.56 -8.18
C TYR A 135 -5.17 0.83 -8.15
N THR A 136 -5.88 1.82 -7.60
CA THR A 136 -5.43 3.22 -7.57
C THR A 136 -4.16 3.43 -6.75
N ASN A 137 -3.84 2.49 -5.86
CA ASN A 137 -2.64 2.41 -5.04
C ASN A 137 -1.48 1.63 -5.70
N GLY A 138 -1.60 1.27 -6.98
CA GLY A 138 -0.53 0.61 -7.72
C GLY A 138 -0.49 -0.92 -7.60
N VAL A 139 -1.42 -1.56 -6.89
CA VAL A 139 -1.54 -3.02 -6.90
C VAL A 139 -2.10 -3.48 -8.25
N ILE A 140 -1.52 -4.51 -8.85
CA ILE A 140 -2.01 -5.14 -10.09
C ILE A 140 -2.40 -6.58 -9.78
N LYS A 141 -3.63 -6.97 -10.10
CA LYS A 141 -4.10 -8.37 -10.02
C LYS A 141 -4.56 -8.86 -11.39
N GLU A 142 -3.96 -9.94 -11.87
CA GLU A 142 -4.42 -10.64 -13.08
C GLU A 142 -5.55 -11.62 -12.73
N LEU A 143 -6.67 -11.47 -13.43
CA LEU A 143 -7.79 -12.39 -13.44
C LEU A 143 -7.65 -13.27 -14.69
N TRP A 144 -7.26 -14.52 -14.46
CA TRP A 144 -7.17 -15.51 -15.52
C TRP A 144 -8.58 -15.92 -15.96
N VAL A 145 -8.84 -15.82 -17.25
CA VAL A 145 -10.01 -16.47 -17.85
C VAL A 145 -9.56 -17.89 -18.20
N GLU A 146 -10.12 -18.90 -17.54
CA GLU A 146 -9.84 -20.31 -17.85
C GLU A 146 -10.08 -20.58 -19.35
N LYS A 147 -9.21 -21.41 -19.92
CA LYS A 147 -9.15 -21.72 -21.36
C LYS A 147 -10.28 -22.62 -21.81
#